data_AF-A0A7S6W2Q1-F1
#
_entry.id   AF-A0A7S6W2Q1-F1
#
_cell.length_a   1.000
_cell.length_b   1.000
_cell.length_c   1.000
_cell.angle_alpha   90.00
_cell.angle_beta   90.00
_cell.angle_gamma   90.00
#
_symmetry.space_group_name_H-M   'P 1'
#
loop_
_entity.id
_entity.type
_entity.pdbx_description
1 polymer ?
#
loop_
_entity_poly.entity_id
_entity_poly.type
_entity_poly.pdbx_seq_one_letter_code
_entity_poly.pdbx_strand_id
1 'polypeptide(L)'
;MTEIQLTKPQFAQLQIDNLTSKDMPYFENWEAHEVGLFNAIVNAVDYDNEFTFNMRGWSRQRVVNGTGGMIEVNEMNADELYHLFSCYLSGLPRNVVESLKEVS
;
A
#
# COMPACT_ATOMS: atom_id res chain seq x y z
N MET A 1 0.51 -13.59 -20.95
CA MET A 1 -0.37 -12.94 -19.97
C MET A 1 0.35 -11.68 -19.56
N THR A 2 -0.09 -10.51 -20.01
CA THR A 2 0.59 -9.25 -19.69
C THR A 2 0.17 -8.88 -18.28
N GLU A 3 1.07 -9.02 -17.31
CA GLU A 3 0.85 -8.51 -15.95
C GLU A 3 0.53 -7.02 -16.04
N ILE A 4 -0.67 -6.64 -15.62
CA ILE A 4 -1.04 -5.23 -15.52
C ILE A 4 -0.24 -4.68 -14.35
N GLN A 5 0.76 -3.85 -14.63
CA GLN A 5 1.49 -3.14 -13.58
C GLN A 5 0.54 -2.15 -12.92
N LEU A 6 0.26 -2.36 -11.63
CA LEU A 6 -0.60 -1.46 -10.86
C LEU A 6 0.01 -0.08 -10.78
N THR A 7 -0.82 0.95 -10.90
CA THR A 7 -0.45 2.31 -10.51
C THR A 7 -0.50 2.45 -8.98
N LYS A 8 0.15 3.48 -8.42
CA LYS A 8 0.10 3.75 -6.96
C LYS A 8 -1.34 3.85 -6.42
N PRO A 9 -2.28 4.59 -7.06
CA PRO A 9 -3.65 4.67 -6.57
C PRO A 9 -4.38 3.33 -6.64
N GLN A 10 -4.20 2.54 -7.70
CA GLN A 10 -4.79 1.20 -7.80
C GLN A 10 -4.24 0.24 -6.75
N PHE A 11 -2.94 0.28 -6.51
CA PHE A 11 -2.31 -0.52 -5.45
C PHE A 11 -2.86 -0.13 -4.07
N ALA A 12 -2.91 1.16 -3.75
CA ALA A 12 -3.47 1.63 -2.48
C ALA A 12 -4.93 1.21 -2.27
N GLN A 13 -5.76 1.32 -3.32
CA GLN A 13 -7.16 0.87 -3.26
C GLN A 13 -7.25 -0.64 -3.06
N LEU A 14 -6.49 -1.43 -3.80
CA LEU A 14 -6.44 -2.89 -3.64
C LEU A 14 -6.06 -3.31 -2.21
N GLN A 15 -5.10 -2.62 -1.59
CA GLN A 15 -4.73 -2.92 -0.20
C GLN A 15 -5.85 -2.58 0.79
N ILE A 16 -6.58 -1.48 0.59
CA ILE A 16 -7.79 -1.16 1.38
C ILE A 16 -8.87 -2.23 1.21
N ASP A 17 -9.12 -2.67 -0.02
CA ASP A 17 -10.11 -3.70 -0.32
C ASP A 17 -9.73 -5.03 0.35
N ASN A 18 -8.44 -5.40 0.33
CA ASN A 18 -7.93 -6.56 1.05
C ASN A 18 -8.12 -6.44 2.57
N LEU A 19 -7.77 -5.29 3.15
CA LEU A 19 -7.90 -5.00 4.59
C LEU A 19 -9.34 -5.08 5.09
N THR A 20 -10.32 -4.81 4.21
CA THR A 20 -11.75 -4.79 4.56
C THR A 20 -12.48 -6.09 4.21
N SER A 21 -11.88 -6.97 3.42
CA SER A 21 -12.52 -8.20 2.93
C SER A 21 -11.91 -9.50 3.43
N LYS A 22 -10.64 -9.48 3.87
CA LYS A 22 -9.95 -10.67 4.37
C LYS A 22 -10.07 -10.79 5.88
N ASP A 23 -10.29 -12.01 6.36
CA ASP A 23 -10.22 -12.32 7.80
C ASP A 23 -8.76 -12.22 8.30
N MET A 24 -8.56 -11.56 9.44
CA MET A 24 -7.25 -11.44 10.08
C MET A 24 -6.94 -12.65 11.00
N PRO A 25 -5.65 -13.04 11.15
CA PRO A 25 -4.49 -12.50 10.46
C PRO A 25 -4.31 -13.11 9.06
N TYR A 26 -3.71 -12.36 8.15
CA TYR A 26 -3.36 -12.84 6.82
C TYR A 26 -2.02 -12.25 6.34
N PHE A 27 -1.43 -12.81 5.29
CA PHE A 27 -0.20 -12.29 4.69
C PHE A 27 -0.50 -11.53 3.40
N GLU A 28 -0.03 -10.30 3.31
CA GLU A 28 0.17 -9.64 2.03
C GLU A 28 1.51 -10.05 1.46
N ASN A 29 1.50 -10.51 0.21
CA ASN A 29 2.69 -10.87 -0.55
C ASN A 29 2.80 -9.89 -1.70
N TRP A 30 3.87 -9.11 -1.70
CA TRP A 30 4.11 -8.08 -2.69
C TRP A 30 5.33 -8.42 -3.53
N GLU A 31 5.18 -8.31 -4.83
CA GLU A 31 6.28 -8.37 -5.77
C GLU A 31 7.20 -7.14 -5.63
N ALA A 32 8.41 -7.22 -6.18
CA ALA A 32 9.39 -6.13 -6.06
C ALA A 32 8.86 -4.77 -6.56
N HIS A 33 8.03 -4.78 -7.61
CA HIS A 33 7.42 -3.57 -8.15
C HIS A 33 6.35 -2.99 -7.22
N GLU A 34 5.56 -3.83 -6.56
CA GLU A 34 4.53 -3.43 -5.58
C GLU A 34 5.16 -2.87 -4.31
N VAL A 35 6.28 -3.44 -3.85
CA VAL A 35 7.08 -2.84 -2.77
C VAL A 35 7.59 -1.44 -3.16
N GLY A 36 7.91 -1.23 -4.44
CA GLY A 36 8.23 0.09 -4.98
C GLY A 36 7.06 1.08 -4.90
N LEU A 37 5.84 0.63 -5.23
CA LEU A 37 4.61 1.44 -5.09
C LEU A 37 4.36 1.79 -3.62
N PHE A 38 4.42 0.81 -2.73
CA PHE A 38 4.28 0.99 -1.29
C PHE A 38 5.31 1.99 -0.75
N ASN A 39 6.59 1.82 -1.11
CA ASN A 39 7.66 2.74 -0.71
C ASN A 39 7.36 4.18 -1.17
N ALA A 40 6.86 4.36 -2.39
CA ALA A 40 6.50 5.69 -2.88
C ALA A 40 5.30 6.29 -2.12
N ILE A 41 4.30 5.46 -1.77
CA ILE A 41 3.11 5.88 -1.02
C ILE A 41 3.48 6.31 0.40
N VAL A 42 4.24 5.50 1.13
CA VAL A 42 4.60 5.79 2.54
C VAL A 42 5.51 7.01 2.68
N ASN A 43 6.22 7.40 1.62
CA ASN A 43 6.99 8.65 1.57
C ASN A 43 6.20 9.85 1.01
N ALA A 44 4.99 9.64 0.49
CA ALA A 44 4.15 10.71 -0.06
C ALA A 44 3.11 11.24 0.92
N VAL A 45 2.81 10.50 1.99
CA VAL A 45 1.88 10.93 3.04
C VAL A 45 2.59 11.76 4.10
N ASP A 46 1.94 12.83 4.56
CA ASP A 46 2.33 13.59 5.75
C ASP A 46 1.79 12.90 7.02
N TYR A 47 2.13 11.63 7.16
CA TYR A 47 1.68 10.76 8.26
C TYR A 47 2.89 10.04 8.86
N ASP A 48 3.37 10.60 9.97
CA ASP A 48 4.61 10.17 10.62
C ASP A 48 4.32 9.58 12.01
N ASN A 49 4.53 8.28 12.13
CA ASN A 49 4.53 7.56 13.40
C ASN A 49 5.58 6.44 13.37
N GLU A 50 5.69 5.67 14.46
CA GLU A 50 6.65 4.57 14.54
C GLU A 50 6.41 3.52 13.45
N PHE A 51 5.15 3.25 13.12
CA PHE A 51 4.79 2.33 12.06
C PHE A 51 5.29 2.80 10.69
N THR A 52 4.96 4.02 10.26
CA THR A 52 5.39 4.55 8.95
C THR A 52 6.90 4.73 8.87
N PHE A 53 7.57 5.09 9.97
CA PHE A 53 9.03 5.12 10.05
C PHE A 53 9.64 3.74 9.78
N ASN A 54 9.17 2.71 10.48
CA ASN A 54 9.65 1.34 10.32
C ASN A 54 9.37 0.83 8.90
N MET A 55 8.18 1.09 8.37
CA MET A 55 7.78 0.67 7.03
C MET A 55 8.59 1.36 5.93
N ARG A 56 8.95 2.65 6.08
CA ARG A 56 9.88 3.35 5.17
C ARG A 56 11.25 2.68 5.13
N GLY A 57 11.79 2.33 6.30
CA GLY A 57 13.07 1.62 6.39
C GLY A 57 13.01 0.25 5.70
N TRP A 58 11.99 -0.53 6.05
CA TRP A 58 11.74 -1.87 5.52
C TRP A 58 11.54 -1.88 3.99
N SER A 59 10.74 -0.95 3.46
CA SER A 59 10.43 -0.86 2.03
C SER A 59 11.63 -0.35 1.24
N ARG A 60 12.34 0.66 1.75
CA ARG A 60 13.54 1.20 1.11
C ARG A 60 14.61 0.13 0.93
N GLN A 61 14.86 -0.69 1.96
CA GLN A 61 15.85 -1.76 1.88
C GLN A 61 15.51 -2.76 0.76
N ARG A 62 14.23 -3.13 0.64
CA ARG A 62 13.75 -4.05 -0.41
C ARG A 62 13.81 -3.45 -1.81
N VAL A 63 13.45 -2.18 -1.95
CA VAL A 63 13.59 -1.45 -3.22
C VAL A 63 15.05 -1.42 -3.66
N VAL A 64 15.99 -1.10 -2.74
CA VAL A 64 17.43 -1.10 -3.03
C VAL A 64 17.92 -2.49 -3.46
N ASN A 65 17.39 -3.54 -2.84
CA ASN A 65 17.76 -4.92 -3.15
C ASN A 65 17.01 -5.49 -4.37
N GLY A 66 16.00 -4.80 -4.90
CA GLY A 66 15.14 -5.29 -5.98
C GLY A 66 14.29 -6.51 -5.58
N THR A 67 13.93 -6.65 -4.30
CA THR A 67 13.19 -7.81 -3.78
C THR A 67 11.76 -7.48 -3.43
N GLY A 68 10.87 -8.47 -3.55
CA GLY A 68 9.52 -8.41 -2.98
C GLY A 68 9.51 -8.38 -1.44
N GLY A 69 8.31 -8.40 -0.88
CA GLY A 69 8.09 -8.33 0.56
C GLY A 69 6.86 -9.09 0.98
N MET A 70 6.88 -9.59 2.21
CA MET A 70 5.73 -10.20 2.85
C MET A 70 5.49 -9.46 4.17
N ILE A 71 4.23 -9.13 4.43
CA ILE A 71 3.78 -8.49 5.67
C ILE A 71 2.65 -9.32 6.23
N GLU A 72 2.77 -9.68 7.50
CA GLU A 72 1.64 -10.20 8.26
C GLU A 72 0.74 -9.04 8.65
N VAL A 73 -0.50 -9.08 8.22
CA VAL A 73 -1.56 -8.14 8.59
C VAL A 73 -2.35 -8.73 9.75
N ASN A 74 -2.42 -7.99 10.85
CA ASN A 74 -3.12 -8.38 12.06
C ASN A 74 -3.70 -7.15 12.78
N GLU A 75 -4.38 -7.38 13.90
CA GLU A 75 -5.05 -6.32 14.68
C GLU A 75 -4.11 -5.20 15.15
N MET A 76 -2.79 -5.41 15.20
CA MET A 76 -1.83 -4.39 15.64
C MET A 76 -1.43 -3.44 14.51
N ASN A 77 -1.61 -3.80 13.24
CA ASN A 77 -1.13 -3.01 12.10
C ASN A 77 -2.15 -2.77 10.98
N ALA A 78 -3.30 -3.45 11.00
CA ALA A 78 -4.32 -3.30 9.97
C ALA A 78 -4.87 -1.87 9.91
N ASP A 79 -5.16 -1.27 11.07
CA ASP A 79 -5.65 0.13 11.14
C ASP A 79 -4.61 1.12 10.63
N GLU A 80 -3.34 0.90 10.97
CA GLU A 80 -2.20 1.73 10.52
C GLU A 80 -2.02 1.67 8.99
N LEU A 81 -2.10 0.46 8.42
CA LEU A 81 -2.08 0.27 6.97
C LEU A 81 -3.31 0.91 6.29
N TYR A 82 -4.50 0.70 6.85
CA TYR A 82 -5.73 1.28 6.32
C TYR A 82 -5.67 2.81 6.32
N HIS A 83 -5.22 3.40 7.43
CA HIS A 83 -5.09 4.85 7.56
C HIS A 83 -4.04 5.40 6.60
N LEU A 84 -2.87 4.74 6.47
CA LEU A 84 -1.83 5.11 5.52
C LEU A 84 -2.35 5.18 4.07
N PHE A 85 -3.00 4.12 3.59
CA PHE A 85 -3.52 4.09 2.22
C PHE A 85 -4.67 5.07 2.02
N SER A 86 -5.55 5.21 3.01
CA SER A 86 -6.66 6.16 2.97
C SER A 86 -6.17 7.60 2.89
N CYS A 87 -5.16 7.96 3.71
CA CYS A 87 -4.52 9.27 3.68
C CYS A 87 -3.90 9.55 2.32
N TYR A 88 -3.17 8.59 1.75
CA TYR A 88 -2.60 8.73 0.41
C TYR A 88 -3.67 9.02 -0.66
N LEU A 89 -4.74 8.21 -0.69
CA LEU A 89 -5.83 8.40 -1.68
C LEU A 89 -6.57 9.73 -1.48
N SER A 90 -6.77 10.16 -0.23
CA SER A 90 -7.43 11.44 0.07
C SER A 90 -6.64 12.66 -0.40
N GLY A 91 -5.31 12.54 -0.50
CA GLY A 91 -4.42 13.58 -1.01
C GLY A 91 -4.38 13.69 -2.54
N LEU A 92 -5.01 12.76 -3.27
CA LEU A 92 -5.01 12.77 -4.73
C LEU A 92 -6.07 13.71 -5.31
N PRO A 93 -5.84 14.25 -6.52
CA PRO A 93 -6.87 14.99 -7.25
C PRO A 93 -8.15 14.17 -7.41
N ARG A 94 -9.31 14.82 -7.24
CA ARG A 94 -10.62 14.17 -7.23
C ARG A 94 -10.88 13.31 -8.47
N ASN A 95 -10.46 13.76 -9.65
CA ASN A 95 -10.62 13.03 -10.91
C ASN A 95 -9.85 11.69 -10.94
N VAL A 96 -8.75 11.58 -10.21
CA VAL A 96 -7.99 10.32 -10.07
C VAL A 96 -8.71 9.36 -9.14
N VAL A 97 -9.34 9.85 -8.09
CA VAL A 97 -10.11 9.02 -7.15
C VAL A 97 -11.42 8.55 -7.80
N GLU A 98 -12.08 9.40 -8.58
CA GLU A 98 -13.31 9.05 -9.31
C GLU A 98 -13.05 7.99 -10.38
N SER A 99 -11.93 8.07 -11.11
CA SER A 99 -11.62 7.07 -12.13
C SER A 99 -11.35 5.67 -11.56
N LEU A 100 -10.94 5.55 -10.28
CA LEU A 100 -10.80 4.23 -9.63
C LEU A 100 -12.14 3.52 -9.45
N LYS A 101 -13.23 4.28 -9.20
CA LYS A 101 -14.58 3.73 -9.03
C LYS A 101 -15.20 3.23 -10.33
N GLU A 102 -14.75 3.74 -11.47
CA GLU A 102 -15.25 3.34 -12.79
C GLU A 102 -14.67 2.00 -13.28
N VAL A 103 -13.61 1.50 -12.62
CA VAL A 103 -12.93 0.23 -12.97
C VAL A 103 -13.23 -0.89 -11.97
N SER A 104 -14.09 -0.64 -10.97
CA SER A 104 -14.54 -1.60 -9.94
C SER A 104 -15.88 -2.22 -10.34
#